data_AF-A0A8S2F4Y0-F1
#
_entry.id   AF-A0A8S2F4Y0-F1
#
_cell.length_a   1.000
_cell.length_b   1.000
_cell.length_c   1.000
_cell.angle_alpha   90.00
_cell.angle_beta   90.00
_cell.angle_gamma   90.00
#
_symmetry.space_group_name_H-M   'P 1'
#
loop_
_entity.id
_entity.type
_entity.pdbx_description
1 polymer ?
#
loop_
_entity_poly.entity_id
_entity_poly.type
_entity_poly.pdbx_seq_one_letter_code
_entity_poly.pdbx_strand_id
1 'polypeptide(L)'
;MVPLNMMVQYGRTDHLVHPLCEALLCHKWVTYGFPLHLIQLVFYLSFRYVQWILHISTLVFALPFLFDQSIHYQWEAGSIAIFVAWFALLFSLGR
;
A
#
# COMPACT_ATOMS: atom_id res chain seq x y z
N MET A 1 9.31 -14.22 -21.72
CA MET A 1 7.87 -14.13 -22.06
C MET A 1 7.63 -13.64 -23.50
N VAL A 2 8.63 -13.70 -24.38
CA VAL A 2 8.55 -13.23 -25.78
C VAL A 2 7.44 -13.90 -26.62
N PRO A 3 7.22 -15.23 -26.59
CA PRO A 3 6.21 -15.86 -27.45
C PRO A 3 4.77 -15.52 -27.06
N LEU A 4 4.46 -15.38 -25.76
CA LEU A 4 3.13 -14.99 -25.30
C LEU A 4 2.80 -13.53 -25.68
N ASN A 5 3.80 -12.63 -25.58
CA ASN A 5 3.63 -11.23 -25.96
C ASN A 5 3.40 -11.08 -27.47
N MET A 6 4.11 -11.88 -28.28
CA MET A 6 3.87 -11.96 -29.74
C MET A 6 2.46 -12.47 -30.04
N MET A 7 1.97 -13.51 -29.35
CA MET A 7 0.61 -14.04 -29.54
C MET A 7 -0.49 -13.01 -29.25
N VAL A 8 -0.29 -12.18 -28.22
CA VAL A 8 -1.20 -11.06 -27.90
C VAL A 8 -1.14 -9.97 -28.97
N GLN A 9 0.05 -9.60 -29.44
CA GLN A 9 0.21 -8.54 -30.45
C GLN A 9 -0.34 -8.91 -31.84
N TYR A 10 -0.31 -10.19 -32.22
CA TYR A 10 -0.90 -10.67 -33.47
C TYR A 10 -2.40 -11.01 -33.37
N GLY A 11 -3.06 -10.70 -32.24
CA GLY A 11 -4.52 -10.81 -32.10
C GLY A 11 -5.09 -12.23 -32.19
N ARG A 12 -4.28 -13.28 -32.05
CA ARG A 12 -4.74 -14.69 -32.12
C ARG A 12 -5.23 -15.17 -30.76
N THR A 13 -6.41 -14.70 -30.35
CA THR A 13 -7.07 -15.08 -29.09
C THR A 13 -7.41 -16.56 -29.02
N ASP A 14 -7.72 -17.22 -30.15
CA ASP A 14 -8.12 -18.63 -30.17
C ASP A 14 -6.99 -19.60 -29.74
N HIS A 15 -5.72 -19.20 -29.89
CA HIS A 15 -4.57 -19.96 -29.38
C HIS A 15 -4.25 -19.64 -27.91
N LEU A 16 -4.71 -18.49 -27.40
CA LEU A 16 -4.52 -18.06 -26.01
C LEU A 16 -5.47 -18.78 -25.05
N VAL A 17 -6.65 -19.20 -25.52
CA VAL A 17 -7.63 -20.01 -24.75
C VAL A 17 -7.25 -21.49 -24.70
N HIS A 18 -6.16 -21.90 -25.37
CA HIS A 18 -5.70 -23.27 -25.30
C HIS A 18 -5.37 -23.64 -23.84
N PRO A 19 -5.82 -24.80 -23.32
CA PRO A 19 -5.68 -25.18 -21.90
C PRO A 19 -4.22 -25.18 -21.42
N LEU A 20 -3.26 -25.35 -22.33
CA LEU A 20 -1.83 -25.22 -22.05
C LEU A 20 -1.41 -23.77 -21.70
N CYS A 21 -1.92 -22.76 -22.43
CA CYS A 21 -1.61 -21.35 -22.17
C CYS A 21 -2.23 -20.87 -20.86
N GLU A 22 -3.44 -21.35 -20.56
CA GLU A 22 -4.12 -21.10 -19.28
C GLU A 22 -3.36 -21.71 -18.10
N ALA A 23 -2.97 -22.99 -18.18
CA ALA A 23 -2.18 -23.65 -17.15
C ALA A 23 -0.81 -22.95 -16.93
N LEU A 24 -0.16 -22.50 -18.01
CA LEU A 24 1.10 -21.75 -17.92
C LEU A 24 0.93 -20.38 -17.27
N LEU A 25 -0.16 -19.67 -17.56
CA LEU A 25 -0.49 -18.38 -16.93
C LEU A 25 -0.84 -18.57 -15.45
N CYS A 26 -1.63 -19.58 -15.12
CA CYS A 26 -1.99 -19.92 -13.75
C CYS A 26 -0.76 -20.29 -12.93
N HIS A 27 0.13 -21.13 -13.48
CA HIS A 27 1.38 -21.47 -12.83
C HIS A 27 2.24 -20.21 -12.57
N LYS A 28 2.41 -19.33 -13.56
CA LYS A 28 3.17 -18.07 -13.38
C LYS A 28 2.52 -17.12 -12.37
N TRP A 29 1.19 -17.05 -12.38
CA TRP A 29 0.44 -16.25 -11.42
C TRP A 29 0.68 -16.74 -9.99
N VAL A 30 0.61 -18.05 -9.76
CA VAL A 30 0.84 -18.63 -8.43
C VAL A 30 2.30 -18.52 -7.99
N THR A 31 3.28 -18.73 -8.90
CA THR A 31 4.71 -18.69 -8.52
C THR A 31 5.22 -17.27 -8.23
N TYR A 32 4.83 -16.27 -9.03
CA TYR A 32 5.42 -14.92 -8.92
C TYR A 32 4.37 -13.80 -8.87
N GLY A 33 3.27 -13.89 -9.64
CA GLY A 33 2.29 -12.79 -9.74
C GLY A 33 1.56 -12.51 -8.43
N PHE A 34 0.88 -13.52 -7.88
CA PHE A 34 0.13 -13.47 -6.65
C PHE A 34 0.99 -13.08 -5.42
N PRO A 35 2.15 -13.73 -5.14
CA PRO A 35 2.94 -13.36 -3.98
C PRO A 35 3.50 -11.93 -4.08
N LEU A 36 3.97 -11.48 -5.25
CA LEU A 36 4.45 -10.11 -5.42
C LEU A 36 3.33 -9.08 -5.27
N HIS A 37 2.15 -9.33 -5.86
CA HIS A 37 1.00 -8.46 -5.68
C HIS A 37 0.52 -8.43 -4.24
N LEU A 38 0.54 -9.56 -3.54
CA LEU A 38 0.18 -9.64 -2.12
C LEU A 38 1.16 -8.83 -1.26
N ILE A 39 2.48 -8.96 -1.51
CA ILE A 39 3.51 -8.17 -0.81
C ILE A 39 3.27 -6.67 -1.03
N GLN A 40 3.01 -6.25 -2.27
CA GLN A 40 2.74 -4.85 -2.58
C GLN A 40 1.44 -4.35 -1.93
N LEU A 41 0.40 -5.18 -1.88
CA LEU A 41 -0.86 -4.86 -1.23
C LEU A 41 -0.67 -4.70 0.29
N VAL A 42 0.07 -5.60 0.93
CA VAL A 42 0.38 -5.54 2.37
C VAL A 42 1.16 -4.27 2.69
N PHE A 43 2.16 -3.93 1.88
CA PHE A 43 2.95 -2.72 2.05
C PHE A 43 2.11 -1.43 1.86
N TYR A 44 1.21 -1.42 0.88
CA TYR A 44 0.30 -0.30 0.67
C TYR A 44 -0.67 -0.13 1.86
N LEU A 45 -1.21 -1.23 2.37
CA LEU A 45 -2.11 -1.21 3.52
C LEU A 45 -1.40 -0.71 4.78
N SER A 46 -0.21 -1.23 5.10
CA SER A 46 0.55 -0.81 6.29
C SER A 46 0.89 0.69 6.23
N PHE A 47 1.32 1.19 5.08
CA PHE A 47 1.58 2.62 4.88
C PHE A 47 0.31 3.46 5.10
N ARG A 48 -0.82 3.02 4.53
CA ARG A 48 -2.10 3.72 4.70
C ARG A 48 -2.52 3.78 6.17
N TYR A 49 -2.31 2.72 6.95
CA TYR A 49 -2.59 2.71 8.39
C TYR A 49 -1.71 3.72 9.16
N VAL A 50 -0.42 3.80 8.87
CA VAL A 50 0.49 4.77 9.53
C VAL A 50 0.04 6.21 9.28
N GLN A 51 -0.35 6.55 8.04
CA GLN A 51 -0.86 7.87 7.69
C GLN A 51 -2.16 8.20 8.44
N TRP A 52 -3.07 7.24 8.58
CA TRP A 52 -4.29 7.41 9.37
C TRP A 52 -3.99 7.68 10.84
N ILE A 53 -3.07 6.94 11.46
CA ILE A 53 -2.67 7.15 12.86
C ILE A 53 -2.12 8.56 13.06
N LEU A 54 -1.31 9.06 12.12
CA LEU A 54 -0.75 10.41 12.15
C LEU A 54 -1.84 11.48 12.04
N HIS A 55 -2.82 11.30 11.15
CA HIS A 55 -3.93 12.24 11.02
C HIS A 55 -4.81 12.26 12.27
N ILE A 56 -5.07 11.08 12.87
CA ILE A 56 -5.85 10.98 14.11
C ILE A 56 -5.11 11.61 15.28
N SER A 57 -3.80 11.38 15.45
CA SER A 57 -3.03 12.00 16.52
C SER A 57 -2.95 13.53 16.39
N THR A 58 -2.80 14.03 15.16
CA THR A 58 -2.85 15.47 14.86
C THR A 58 -4.22 16.05 15.17
N LEU A 59 -5.31 15.35 14.84
CA LEU A 59 -6.67 15.78 15.14
C LEU A 59 -6.92 15.81 16.66
N VAL A 60 -6.49 14.77 17.39
CA VAL A 60 -6.59 14.71 18.86
C VAL A 60 -5.76 15.81 19.53
N PHE A 61 -4.62 16.18 18.95
CA PHE A 61 -3.84 17.32 19.42
C PHE A 61 -4.52 18.68 19.14
N ALA A 62 -5.22 18.82 18.01
CA ALA A 62 -5.84 20.06 17.58
C ALA A 62 -7.22 20.32 18.22
N LEU A 63 -8.01 19.28 18.50
CA LEU A 63 -9.38 19.40 19.04
C LEU A 63 -9.48 20.11 20.41
N PRO A 64 -8.61 19.86 21.40
CA PRO A 64 -8.70 20.51 22.71
C PRO A 64 -8.52 22.04 22.65
N PHE A 65 -7.74 22.53 21.68
CA PHE A 65 -7.56 23.97 21.45
C PHE A 65 -8.82 24.67 20.94
N LEU A 66 -9.76 23.95 20.29
CA LEU A 66 -11.02 24.52 19.81
C LEU A 66 -12.06 24.68 20.93
N PHE A 67 -11.93 23.92 22.02
CA PHE A 67 -12.86 23.93 23.14
C PHE A 67 -12.30 24.65 24.39
N ASP A 68 -11.14 25.30 24.27
CA ASP A 68 -10.45 26.02 25.37
C ASP A 68 -10.28 25.14 26.63
N GLN A 69 -10.08 23.83 26.44
CA GLN A 69 -9.88 22.86 27.51
C GLN A 69 -8.46 22.29 27.42
N SER A 70 -7.63 22.58 28.42
CA SER A 70 -6.27 22.05 28.52
C SER A 70 -6.29 20.63 29.12
N ILE A 71 -6.34 19.62 28.25
CA ILE A 71 -6.34 18.19 28.66
C ILE A 71 -4.88 17.68 28.69
N HIS A 72 -4.48 17.03 29.77
CA HIS A 72 -3.09 16.53 29.95
C HIS A 72 -2.64 15.55 28.85
N TYR A 73 -3.55 14.69 28.37
CA TYR A 73 -3.29 13.72 27.29
C TYR A 73 -2.92 14.34 25.94
N GLN A 74 -3.16 15.63 25.75
CA GLN A 74 -2.85 16.35 24.51
C GLN A 74 -1.35 16.38 24.22
N TRP A 75 -0.53 16.59 25.25
CA TRP A 75 0.92 16.70 25.11
C TRP A 75 1.58 15.35 24.79
N GLU A 76 1.05 14.28 25.37
CA GLU A 76 1.48 12.91 25.07
C GLU A 76 1.16 12.55 23.62
N ALA A 77 -0.05 12.86 23.14
CA ALA A 77 -0.46 12.64 21.75
C ALA A 77 0.39 13.44 20.75
N GLY A 78 0.77 14.67 21.10
CA GLY A 78 1.67 15.50 20.30
C GLY A 78 3.06 14.88 20.10
N SER A 79 3.63 14.28 21.15
CA SER A 79 4.93 13.61 21.06
C SER A 79 4.92 12.43 20.07
N ILE A 80 3.85 11.63 20.10
CA ILE A 80 3.63 10.49 19.20
C ILE A 80 3.45 10.97 17.76
N ALA A 81 2.69 12.07 17.57
CA ALA A 81 2.47 12.65 16.24
C ALA A 81 3.78 13.10 15.58
N ILE A 82 4.65 13.81 16.31
CA ILE A 82 5.93 14.32 15.78
C ILE A 82 6.88 13.17 15.44
N PHE A 83 6.97 12.17 16.32
CA PHE A 83 7.80 10.99 16.07
C PHE A 83 7.34 10.24 14.81
N VAL A 84 6.04 9.92 14.71
CA VAL A 84 5.46 9.21 13.55
C VAL A 84 5.57 10.04 12.27
N ALA A 85 5.44 11.37 12.35
CA ALA A 85 5.61 12.27 11.21
C ALA A 85 7.03 12.25 10.64
N TRP A 86 8.05 12.17 11.50
CA TRP A 86 9.43 12.06 11.04
C TRP A 86 9.69 10.76 10.28
N PHE A 87 9.19 9.61 10.76
CA PHE A 87 9.29 8.34 10.01
C PHE A 87 8.53 8.39 8.68
N ALA A 88 7.33 8.99 8.67
CA ALA A 88 6.56 9.17 7.46
C ALA A 88 7.31 10.03 6.43
N LEU A 89 8.02 11.08 6.90
CA LEU A 89 8.84 11.94 6.06
C LEU A 89 10.05 11.20 5.47
N LEU A 90 10.79 10.44 6.28
CA LEU A 90 11.89 9.60 5.79
C LEU A 90 11.44 8.62 4.72
N PHE A 91 10.27 8.00 4.92
CA PHE A 91 9.69 7.09 3.95
C PHE A 91 9.28 7.80 2.65
N SER A 92 8.76 9.03 2.75
CA SER A 92 8.40 9.84 1.57
C SER A 92 9.61 10.29 0.75
N LEU A 93 10.78 10.44 1.37
CA LEU A 93 12.07 10.73 0.71
C LEU A 93 12.71 9.48 0.09
N GLY A 94 12.43 8.29 0.64
CA GLY A 94 12.94 7.01 0.13
C GLY A 94 12.12 6.41 -1.02
N ARG A 95 11.06 7.09 -1.47
CA ARG A 95 10.20 6.72 -2.61
C ARG A 95 10.48 7.61 -3.81
#